data_AF-A0A814N482-F1
#
_entry.id   AF-A0A814N482-F1
#
_cell.length_a   1.000
_cell.length_b   1.000
_cell.length_c   1.000
_cell.angle_alpha   90.00
_cell.angle_beta   90.00
_cell.angle_gamma   90.00
#
_symmetry.space_group_name_H-M   'P 1'
#
loop_
_entity.id
_entity.type
_entity.pdbx_description
1 polymer ?
#
loop_
_entity_poly.entity_id
_entity_poly.type
_entity_poly.pdbx_seq_one_letter_code
_entity_poly.pdbx_strand_id
1 'polypeptide(L)'
;MATGSSGRCEFEFQPFPVLLKYDCPHIEQRPYTLPASARKVNGHQPPCHECHQTEENWVCLQQDCNLIGCSRYRLKHMLDHHSATNHSICLSLSDHSIYCYVCEEYIDHSNFRQLHSQLIGEYGDQTFAA
;
A
#
# COMPACT_ATOMS: atom_id res chain seq x y z
N MET A 1 35.17 -28.74 -38.72
CA MET A 1 35.53 -27.51 -37.96
C MET A 1 34.23 -26.91 -37.48
N ALA A 2 34.04 -26.85 -36.16
CA ALA A 2 32.77 -26.53 -35.53
C ALA A 2 32.46 -25.03 -35.61
N THR A 3 31.29 -24.66 -36.10
CA THR A 3 30.72 -23.32 -35.96
C THR A 3 29.72 -23.36 -34.81
N GLY A 4 30.17 -22.98 -33.62
CA GLY A 4 29.29 -22.79 -32.46
C GLY A 4 28.55 -21.47 -32.60
N SER A 5 27.25 -21.52 -32.87
CA SER A 5 26.35 -20.37 -32.69
C SER A 5 25.91 -20.34 -31.24
N SER A 6 26.40 -19.33 -30.51
CA SER A 6 25.93 -18.97 -29.18
C SER A 6 24.46 -18.53 -29.26
N GLY A 7 23.55 -19.46 -29.02
CA GLY A 7 22.14 -19.14 -28.76
C GLY A 7 22.05 -18.41 -27.43
N ARG A 8 21.89 -17.08 -27.48
CA ARG A 8 21.43 -16.32 -26.31
C ARG A 8 19.99 -16.78 -26.05
N CYS A 9 19.75 -17.43 -24.93
CA CYS A 9 18.41 -17.51 -24.36
C CYS A 9 18.04 -16.10 -23.91
N GLU A 10 17.40 -15.32 -24.77
CA GLU A 10 16.70 -14.10 -24.38
C GLU A 10 15.48 -14.52 -23.57
N PHE A 11 15.66 -14.62 -22.25
CA PHE A 11 14.54 -14.59 -21.32
C PHE A 11 14.02 -13.16 -21.32
N GLU A 12 13.05 -12.90 -22.19
CA GLU A 12 12.34 -11.64 -22.24
C GLU A 12 11.60 -11.49 -20.90
N PHE A 13 12.11 -10.61 -20.04
CA PHE A 13 11.54 -10.33 -18.73
C PHE A 13 10.21 -9.61 -18.97
N GLN A 14 9.11 -10.35 -19.09
CA GLN A 14 7.77 -9.78 -19.21
C GLN A 14 7.38 -9.25 -17.82
N PRO A 15 7.36 -7.92 -17.58
CA PRO A 15 6.91 -7.41 -16.30
C PRO A 15 5.41 -7.74 -16.17
N PHE A 16 5.05 -8.53 -15.17
CA PHE A 16 3.64 -8.76 -14.85
C PHE A 16 3.09 -7.48 -14.23
N PRO A 17 2.11 -6.79 -14.86
CA PRO A 17 1.56 -5.57 -14.31
C PRO A 17 0.81 -5.88 -13.01
N VAL A 18 1.02 -5.04 -11.99
CA VAL A 18 0.16 -5.06 -10.80
C VAL A 18 -1.23 -4.58 -11.25
N LEU A 19 -2.21 -5.49 -11.26
CA LEU A 19 -3.58 -5.16 -11.63
C LEU A 19 -4.32 -4.59 -10.41
N LEU A 20 -4.93 -3.42 -10.60
CA LEU A 20 -5.82 -2.83 -9.60
C LEU A 20 -7.22 -3.42 -9.72
N LYS A 21 -7.84 -3.74 -8.58
CA LYS A 21 -9.26 -4.04 -8.53
C LYS A 21 -10.07 -2.80 -8.20
N TYR A 22 -11.27 -2.73 -8.78
CA TYR A 22 -12.18 -1.60 -8.60
C TYR A 22 -13.45 -1.99 -7.85
N ASP A 23 -13.65 -3.27 -7.55
CA ASP A 23 -14.87 -3.86 -7.01
C ASP A 23 -14.56 -4.80 -5.83
N CYS A 24 -14.07 -4.23 -4.73
CA CYS A 24 -13.84 -5.00 -3.50
C CYS A 24 -15.04 -4.91 -2.55
N PRO A 25 -15.64 -6.05 -2.11
CA PRO A 25 -16.77 -6.06 -1.19
C PRO A 25 -16.41 -5.60 0.22
N HIS A 26 -15.12 -5.48 0.53
CA HIS A 26 -14.61 -5.01 1.82
C HIS A 26 -14.46 -3.49 1.89
N ILE A 27 -14.78 -2.76 0.82
CA ILE A 27 -14.85 -1.31 0.83
C ILE A 27 -16.16 -0.90 1.50
N GLU A 28 -16.06 -0.04 2.50
CA GLU A 28 -17.23 0.50 3.18
C GLU A 28 -17.91 1.54 2.29
N GLN A 29 -19.25 1.63 2.37
CA GLN A 29 -20.05 2.63 1.65
C GLN A 29 -19.96 4.03 2.30
N ARG A 30 -18.75 4.45 2.65
CA ARG A 30 -18.45 5.78 3.17
C ARG A 30 -17.12 6.29 2.62
N PRO A 31 -16.91 7.61 2.55
CA PRO A 31 -15.61 8.17 2.21
C PRO A 31 -14.57 7.82 3.26
N TYR A 32 -13.37 7.49 2.81
CA TYR A 32 -12.21 7.35 3.69
C TYR A 32 -11.50 8.69 3.84
N THR A 33 -10.93 8.93 5.02
CA THR A 33 -10.13 10.11 5.33
C THR A 33 -8.79 9.69 5.91
N LEU A 34 -7.77 10.53 5.71
CA LEU A 34 -6.46 10.32 6.27
C LEU A 34 -6.55 10.50 7.79
N PRO A 35 -6.27 9.46 8.59
CA PRO A 35 -6.28 9.63 10.03
C PRO A 35 -5.17 10.58 10.46
N ALA A 36 -5.39 11.30 11.56
CA ALA A 36 -4.40 12.24 12.08
C ALA A 36 -3.06 11.56 12.39
N SER A 37 -3.09 10.27 12.80
CA SER A 37 -1.90 9.45 13.03
C SER A 37 -1.05 9.24 11.78
N ALA A 38 -1.65 9.24 10.58
CA ALA A 38 -0.97 9.01 9.30
C ALA A 38 -0.31 10.26 8.69
N ARG A 39 -0.53 11.44 9.28
CA ARG A 39 0.05 12.70 8.82
C ARG A 39 1.55 12.73 9.09
N LYS A 40 2.31 13.35 8.18
CA LYS A 40 3.75 13.55 8.40
C LYS A 40 3.96 14.52 9.54
N VAL A 41 4.97 14.24 10.36
CA VAL A 41 5.48 15.18 11.37
C VAL A 41 6.91 15.55 10.98
N ASN A 42 7.16 16.84 10.77
CA ASN A 42 8.45 17.36 10.31
C ASN A 42 8.96 16.68 9.01
N GLY A 43 8.05 16.32 8.10
CA GLY A 43 8.39 15.67 6.84
C GLY A 43 8.65 14.15 6.93
N HIS A 44 8.58 13.56 8.11
CA HIS A 44 8.78 12.12 8.32
C HIS A 44 7.45 11.37 8.41
N GLN A 45 7.41 10.14 7.85
CA GLN A 45 6.30 9.23 8.06
C GLN A 45 6.19 8.86 9.55
N PRO A 46 4.97 8.66 10.06
CA PRO A 46 4.76 8.13 11.40
C PRO A 46 5.35 6.71 11.52
N PRO A 47 5.91 6.37 12.69
CA PRO A 47 6.57 5.08 12.90
C PRO A 47 5.56 3.94 13.07
N CYS A 48 6.02 2.72 12.81
CA CYS A 48 5.29 1.51 13.18
C CYS A 48 5.06 1.47 14.70
N HIS A 49 3.85 1.07 15.11
CA HIS A 49 3.46 0.94 16.52
C HIS A 49 4.38 0.00 17.31
N GLU A 50 4.80 -1.10 16.69
CA GLU A 50 5.57 -2.17 17.35
C GLU A 50 7.09 -1.97 17.26
N CYS A 51 7.65 -1.81 16.05
CA CYS A 51 9.11 -1.76 15.87
C CYS A 51 9.70 -0.36 15.66
N HIS A 52 8.85 0.68 15.67
CA HIS A 52 9.24 2.08 15.53
C HIS A 52 10.01 2.46 14.24
N GLN A 53 10.07 1.57 13.25
CA GLN A 53 10.60 1.88 11.93
C GLN A 53 9.71 2.92 11.24
N THR A 54 10.32 3.83 10.48
CA THR A 54 9.62 4.93 9.78
C THR A 54 9.53 4.74 8.27
N GLU A 55 9.86 3.54 7.79
CA GLU A 55 9.88 3.21 6.36
C GLU A 55 8.91 2.08 6.06
N GLU A 56 8.30 2.14 4.86
CA GLU A 56 7.35 1.13 4.39
C GLU A 56 6.22 0.85 5.39
N ASN A 57 5.71 1.91 5.99
CA ASN A 57 4.61 1.83 6.93
C ASN A 57 3.27 1.94 6.22
N TRP A 58 2.30 1.26 6.80
CA TRP A 58 0.93 1.20 6.35
C TRP A 58 0.05 1.69 7.49
N VAL A 59 -1.10 2.27 7.16
CA VAL A 59 -2.13 2.64 8.12
C VAL A 59 -3.42 1.87 7.86
N CYS A 60 -4.03 1.34 8.92
CA CYS A 60 -5.34 0.70 8.85
C CYS A 60 -6.43 1.75 8.59
N LEU A 61 -7.28 1.51 7.59
CA LEU A 61 -8.37 2.43 7.22
C LEU A 61 -9.73 2.06 7.85
N GLN A 62 -9.77 1.02 8.68
CA GLN A 62 -10.98 0.63 9.40
C GLN A 62 -11.37 1.72 10.41
N GLN A 63 -12.68 1.95 10.58
CA GLN A 63 -13.20 2.93 11.55
C GLN A 63 -12.61 2.69 12.94
N ASP A 64 -12.25 3.77 13.64
CA ASP A 64 -11.75 3.77 15.02
C ASP A 64 -10.46 2.98 15.27
N CYS A 65 -9.77 2.50 14.22
CA CYS A 65 -8.53 1.75 14.35
C CYS A 65 -7.28 2.62 14.17
N ASN A 66 -7.08 3.14 12.95
CA ASN A 66 -5.97 4.05 12.59
C ASN A 66 -4.55 3.57 13.00
N LEU A 67 -4.37 2.27 13.25
CA LEU A 67 -3.10 1.66 13.65
C LEU A 67 -2.09 1.76 12.50
N ILE A 68 -0.82 1.97 12.84
CA ILE A 68 0.28 2.05 11.88
C ILE A 68 1.22 0.87 12.09
N GLY A 69 1.43 0.09 11.04
CA GLY A 69 2.21 -1.14 11.04
C GLY A 69 3.18 -1.17 9.86
N CYS A 70 4.35 -1.77 10.04
CA CYS A 70 5.30 -1.93 8.94
C CYS A 70 4.82 -3.01 7.94
N SER A 71 5.28 -2.87 6.69
CA SER A 71 4.87 -3.71 5.57
C SER A 71 5.22 -5.19 5.76
N ARG A 72 4.67 -6.02 4.87
CA ARG A 72 5.00 -7.44 4.76
C ARG A 72 6.47 -7.72 4.38
N TYR A 73 7.14 -6.73 3.78
CA TYR A 73 8.54 -6.81 3.38
C TYR A 73 9.50 -6.36 4.50
N ARG A 74 8.95 -5.84 5.61
CA ARG A 74 9.65 -5.55 6.86
C ARG A 74 9.35 -6.65 7.88
N LEU A 75 8.74 -6.28 9.01
CA LEU A 75 8.40 -7.20 10.11
C LEU A 75 6.93 -7.61 10.14
N LYS A 76 6.13 -7.25 9.12
CA LYS A 76 4.76 -7.73 8.92
C LYS A 76 3.75 -7.28 9.97
N HIS A 77 4.03 -6.27 10.79
CA HIS A 77 3.08 -5.84 11.84
C HIS A 77 1.71 -5.38 11.31
N MET A 78 1.61 -4.86 10.09
CA MET A 78 0.28 -4.58 9.51
C MET A 78 -0.48 -5.87 9.11
N LEU A 79 0.24 -6.91 8.69
CA LEU A 79 -0.35 -8.22 8.43
C LEU A 79 -0.79 -8.89 9.73
N ASP A 80 0.03 -8.84 10.77
CA ASP A 80 -0.32 -9.37 12.10
C ASP A 80 -1.54 -8.64 12.67
N HIS A 81 -1.60 -7.32 12.50
CA HIS A 81 -2.77 -6.50 12.84
C HIS A 81 -4.03 -6.97 12.11
N HIS A 82 -3.96 -7.20 10.80
CA HIS A 82 -5.07 -7.77 10.05
C HIS A 82 -5.51 -9.13 10.61
N SER A 83 -4.57 -10.04 10.87
CA SER A 83 -4.87 -11.37 11.43
C SER A 83 -5.53 -11.32 12.81
N ALA A 84 -5.17 -10.33 13.64
CA ALA A 84 -5.72 -10.18 14.99
C ALA A 84 -7.10 -9.51 15.02
N THR A 85 -7.38 -8.60 14.08
CA THR A 85 -8.57 -7.72 14.12
C THR A 85 -9.57 -7.96 13.01
N ASN A 86 -9.17 -8.71 11.97
CA ASN A 86 -9.91 -8.88 10.73
C ASN A 86 -10.14 -7.56 9.95
N HIS A 87 -9.35 -6.52 10.22
CA HIS A 87 -9.40 -5.26 9.48
C HIS A 87 -8.77 -5.46 8.10
N SER A 88 -9.56 -5.31 7.04
CA SER A 88 -9.18 -5.76 5.70
C SER A 88 -8.46 -4.71 4.87
N ILE A 89 -8.76 -3.42 5.06
CA ILE A 89 -8.26 -2.33 4.21
C ILE A 89 -7.15 -1.53 4.90
N CYS A 90 -6.04 -1.34 4.20
CA CYS A 90 -4.93 -0.49 4.63
C CYS A 90 -4.40 0.38 3.48
N LEU A 91 -3.77 1.50 3.85
CA LEU A 91 -3.09 2.44 2.94
C LEU A 91 -1.59 2.41 3.19
N SER A 92 -0.79 2.34 2.14
CA SER A 92 0.66 2.53 2.18
C SER A 92 1.00 4.01 2.33
N LEU A 93 1.86 4.35 3.29
CA LEU A 93 2.35 5.73 3.47
C LEU A 93 3.51 6.06 2.52
N SER A 94 4.06 5.08 1.81
CA SER A 94 5.17 5.26 0.87
C SER A 94 4.72 5.68 -0.51
N ASP A 95 3.68 5.04 -1.03
CA ASP A 95 3.22 5.19 -2.43
C ASP A 95 1.71 5.43 -2.54
N HIS A 96 1.03 5.60 -1.40
CA HIS A 96 -0.42 5.84 -1.31
C HIS A 96 -1.29 4.75 -1.95
N SER A 97 -0.72 3.57 -2.19
CA SER A 97 -1.48 2.43 -2.67
C SER A 97 -2.39 1.88 -1.56
N ILE A 98 -3.56 1.37 -1.94
CA ILE A 98 -4.53 0.77 -1.02
C ILE A 98 -4.55 -0.73 -1.25
N TYR A 99 -4.53 -1.49 -0.17
CA TYR A 99 -4.50 -2.94 -0.21
C TYR A 99 -5.63 -3.53 0.62
N CYS A 100 -6.24 -4.60 0.10
CA CYS A 100 -7.15 -5.44 0.87
C CYS A 100 -6.49 -6.78 1.18
N TYR A 101 -6.32 -7.06 2.46
CA TYR A 101 -5.75 -8.33 2.91
C TYR A 101 -6.64 -9.54 2.62
N VAL A 102 -7.97 -9.36 2.56
CA VAL A 102 -8.89 -10.47 2.29
C VAL A 102 -8.94 -10.83 0.80
N CYS A 103 -8.90 -9.83 -0.08
CA CYS A 103 -8.82 -10.06 -1.53
C CYS A 103 -7.39 -10.30 -2.03
N GLU A 104 -6.40 -10.06 -1.18
CA GLU A 104 -4.97 -10.10 -1.49
C GLU A 104 -4.53 -9.17 -2.64
N GLU A 105 -5.27 -8.10 -2.88
CA GLU A 105 -5.10 -7.25 -4.07
C GLU A 105 -5.05 -5.76 -3.72
N TYR A 106 -4.43 -5.01 -4.63
CA TYR A 106 -4.48 -3.56 -4.63
C TYR A 106 -5.81 -3.06 -5.17
N ILE A 107 -6.31 -1.98 -4.59
CA ILE A 107 -7.63 -1.45 -4.89
C ILE A 107 -7.53 0.00 -5.31
N ASP A 108 -8.29 0.36 -6.34
CA ASP A 108 -8.63 1.74 -6.66
C ASP A 108 -10.15 1.89 -6.71
N HIS A 109 -10.70 2.78 -5.90
CA HIS A 109 -12.14 2.98 -5.80
C HIS A 109 -12.46 4.43 -5.50
N SER A 110 -13.62 4.89 -5.98
CA SER A 110 -14.05 6.28 -5.84
C SER A 110 -14.15 6.76 -4.38
N ASN A 111 -14.41 5.86 -3.43
CA ASN A 111 -14.47 6.17 -1.99
C ASN A 111 -13.12 6.62 -1.39
N PHE A 112 -12.00 6.38 -2.09
CA PHE A 112 -10.67 6.81 -1.68
C PHE A 112 -10.25 8.16 -2.26
N ARG A 113 -11.07 8.78 -3.12
CA ARG A 113 -10.75 10.08 -3.73
C ARG A 113 -10.46 11.17 -2.71
N GLN A 114 -11.26 11.25 -1.64
CA GLN A 114 -11.05 12.24 -0.59
C GLN A 114 -9.75 11.97 0.17
N LEU A 115 -9.48 10.71 0.52
CA LEU A 115 -8.22 10.28 1.12
C LEU A 115 -7.00 10.67 0.26
N HIS A 116 -7.01 10.34 -1.04
CA HIS A 116 -5.93 10.69 -1.97
C HIS A 116 -5.74 12.20 -2.12
N SER A 117 -6.83 12.99 -2.12
CA SER A 117 -6.72 14.45 -2.17
C SER A 117 -6.00 15.04 -0.94
N GLN A 118 -6.17 14.43 0.25
CA GLN A 118 -5.46 14.83 1.46
C GLN A 118 -3.97 14.45 1.40
N LEU A 119 -3.65 13.29 0.83
CA LEU A 119 -2.27 12.84 0.66
C LEU A 119 -1.46 13.73 -0.27
N ILE A 120 -2.05 14.25 -1.36
CA ILE A 120 -1.36 15.20 -2.27
C ILE A 120 -0.88 16.44 -1.51
N GLY A 121 -1.68 16.96 -0.57
CA GLY A 121 -1.29 18.11 0.26
C GLY A 121 -0.18 17.79 1.28
N GLU A 122 -0.15 16.57 1.81
CA GLU A 122 0.76 16.16 2.89
C GLU A 122 2.08 15.54 2.38
N TYR A 123 2.04 14.84 1.24
CA TYR A 123 3.14 14.05 0.68
C TYR A 123 3.63 14.58 -0.68
N GLY A 124 2.93 15.54 -1.28
CA GLY A 124 3.19 16.03 -2.64
C GLY A 124 2.56 15.14 -3.71
N ASP A 125 2.56 15.63 -4.96
CA ASP A 125 2.14 14.84 -6.12
C ASP A 125 3.14 13.70 -6.33
N GLN A 126 2.72 12.47 -6.01
CA GLN A 126 3.44 11.23 -6.31
C GLN A 126 2.74 10.48 -7.44
N THR A 127 2.30 11.21 -8.46
CA THR A 127 1.96 10.62 -9.76
C THR A 127 3.08 9.65 -10.12
N PHE A 128 2.74 8.37 -10.19
CA PHE A 128 3.60 7.36 -10.80
C PHE A 128 3.95 7.92 -12.17
N ALA A 129 5.20 8.37 -12.33
CA ALA A 129 5.72 8.70 -13.64
C ALA A 129 5.56 7.44 -14.48
N ALA A 130 4.63 7.51 -15.43
CA ALA A 130 4.39 6.49 -16.43
C ALA A 130 5.65 6.31 -17.31
#